data_AF-A0A2A5RKQ4-F1
#
_entry.id   AF-A0A2A5RKQ4-F1
#
_cell.length_a   1.000
_cell.length_b   1.000
_cell.length_c   1.000
_cell.angle_alpha   90.00
_cell.angle_beta   90.00
_cell.angle_gamma   90.00
#
_symmetry.space_group_name_H-M   'P 1'
#
loop_
_entity.id
_entity.type
_entity.pdbx_description
1 polymer ?
#
loop_
_entity_poly.entity_id
_entity_poly.type
_entity_poly.pdbx_seq_one_letter_code
_entity_poly.pdbx_strand_id
1 'polypeptide(L)' 'MKTLYDVQEWFKKFGYINLAPRRLDAIYFMQKELAFMVKSGIVEKNDRDYLTVRLILQREERFENEKLGENSNG' A
#
# COMPACT_ATOMS: atom_id res chain seq x y z
N MET A 1 -9.97 6.70 4.60
CA MET A 1 -8.71 6.57 3.85
C MET A 1 -9.01 6.85 2.38
N LYS A 2 -8.27 7.76 1.74
CA LYS A 2 -8.42 8.17 0.33
C LYS A 2 -7.10 8.18 -0.45
N THR A 3 -5.97 8.25 0.25
CA THR A 3 -4.63 8.46 -0.32
C THR A 3 -3.64 7.41 0.19
N LEU A 4 -2.46 7.33 -0.45
CA LEU A 4 -1.35 6.51 0.05
C LEU A 4 -0.91 6.95 1.46
N TYR A 5 -0.98 8.25 1.77
CA TYR A 5 -0.65 8.78 3.09
C TYR A 5 -1.62 8.26 4.16
N ASP A 6 -2.92 8.22 3.88
CA ASP A 6 -3.90 7.65 4.82
C ASP A 6 -3.63 6.17 5.10
N VAL A 7 -3.16 5.43 4.08
CA VAL A 7 -2.76 4.03 4.22
C VAL A 7 -1.51 3.91 5.10
N GLN A 8 -0.51 4.77 4.91
CA GLN A 8 0.67 4.80 5.77
C GLN A 8 0.30 5.09 7.23
N GLU A 9 -0.57 6.07 7.50
CA GLU A 9 -1.07 6.36 8.84
C GLU A 9 -1.87 5.20 9.44
N TRP A 10 -2.61 4.46 8.63
CA TRP A 10 -3.30 3.26 9.08
C TRP A 10 -2.32 2.17 9.52
N PHE A 11 -1.28 1.89 8.74
CA PHE A 11 -0.25 0.91 9.10
C PHE A 11 0.53 1.29 10.38
N LYS A 12 0.77 2.58 10.63
CA LYS A 12 1.44 3.05 11.85
C LYS A 12 0.72 2.61 13.13
N LYS A 13 -0.62 2.46 13.09
CA LYS A 13 -1.41 1.96 14.22
C LYS A 13 -1.07 0.52 14.60
N PHE A 14 -0.50 -0.24 13.67
CA PHE A 14 -0.06 -1.63 13.85
C PHE A 14 1.46 -1.74 14.04
N GLY A 15 2.16 -0.61 14.21
CA GLY A 15 3.62 -0.59 14.43
C GLY A 15 4.44 -0.73 13.15
N TYR A 16 3.83 -0.68 11.96
CA TYR A 16 4.55 -0.72 10.70
C TYR A 16 4.93 0.69 10.22
N ILE A 17 6.21 0.88 9.89
CA ILE A 17 6.74 2.10 9.28
C ILE A 17 7.51 1.69 8.02
N ASN A 18 7.12 2.27 6.88
CA ASN A 18 7.79 2.04 5.61
C ASN A 18 8.93 3.05 5.40
N LEU A 19 10.15 2.57 5.19
CA LEU A 19 11.34 3.38 4.98
C LEU A 19 11.89 3.29 3.53
N ALA A 20 11.15 2.68 2.62
CA ALA A 20 11.60 2.50 1.26
C ALA A 20 11.68 3.87 0.54
N PRO A 21 12.82 4.19 -0.10
CA PRO A 21 13.04 5.50 -0.71
C PRO A 21 12.25 5.67 -2.01
N ARG A 22 11.99 4.58 -2.73
CA ARG A 22 11.19 4.60 -3.96
C ARG A 22 9.73 4.32 -3.63
N ARG A 23 8.82 5.11 -4.21
CA ARG A 23 7.38 4.99 -3.97
C ARG A 23 6.83 3.62 -4.36
N LEU A 24 7.29 3.06 -5.48
CA LEU A 24 6.86 1.73 -5.92
C LEU A 24 7.29 0.63 -4.94
N ASP A 25 8.53 0.70 -4.42
CA ASP A 25 9.00 -0.22 -3.38
C ASP A 25 8.19 -0.05 -2.09
N ALA A 26 7.87 1.19 -1.71
CA ALA A 26 7.04 1.46 -0.53
C ALA A 26 5.65 0.80 -0.68
N ILE A 27 5.01 0.96 -1.83
CA ILE A 27 3.72 0.32 -2.14
C ILE A 27 3.84 -1.20 -2.06
N TYR A 28 4.88 -1.78 -2.68
CA TYR A 28 5.13 -3.22 -2.65
C TYR A 28 5.27 -3.76 -1.22
N PHE A 29 6.09 -3.13 -0.38
CA PHE A 29 6.25 -3.56 1.01
C PHE A 29 4.97 -3.41 1.83
N MET A 30 4.18 -2.35 1.60
CA MET A 30 2.86 -2.21 2.24
C MET A 30 1.89 -3.32 1.81
N GLN A 31 1.90 -3.74 0.54
CA GLN A 31 1.09 -4.88 0.08
C GLN A 31 1.53 -6.20 0.73
N LYS A 32 2.84 -6.41 0.92
CA LYS A 32 3.35 -7.60 1.63
C LYS A 32 2.97 -7.59 3.10
N GLU A 33 3.06 -6.43 3.76
CA GLU A 33 2.63 -6.28 5.14
C GLU A 33 1.13 -6.55 5.29
N LEU A 34 0.29 -5.99 4.43
CA LEU A 34 -1.16 -6.25 4.45
C LEU A 34 -1.48 -7.75 4.32
N ALA A 35 -0.77 -8.46 3.43
CA ALA A 35 -0.93 -9.90 3.26
C ALA A 35 -0.48 -10.69 4.50
N PHE A 36 0.60 -10.24 5.15
CA PHE A 36 1.06 -10.82 6.42
C PHE A 36 0.03 -10.61 7.54
N MET A 37 -0.50 -9.40 7.70
CA MET A 37 -1.51 -9.07 8.71
C MET A 37 -2.78 -9.91 8.56
N VAL A 38 -3.19 -10.23 7.32
CA VAL A 38 -4.30 -11.17 7.08
C VAL A 38 -3.93 -12.59 7.49
N LYS A 39 -2.73 -13.05 7.11
CA LYS A 39 -2.26 -14.41 7.43
C LYS A 39 -2.09 -14.62 8.94
N SER A 40 -1.71 -13.58 9.68
CA SER A 40 -1.54 -13.60 11.13
C SER A 40 -2.83 -13.36 11.91
N GLY A 41 -3.95 -13.05 11.24
CA GLY A 41 -5.24 -12.76 11.88
C GLY A 41 -5.32 -11.38 12.54
N ILE A 42 -4.40 -10.45 12.25
CA ILE A 42 -4.44 -9.07 12.74
C ILE A 42 -5.59 -8.29 12.07
N VAL A 43 -5.87 -8.59 10.79
CA VAL A 43 -7.01 -8.03 10.04
C VAL A 43 -7.72 -9.11 9.24
N GLU A 44 -9.03 -8.96 9.05
CA GLU A 44 -9.82 -9.89 8.26
C GLU A 44 -10.05 -9.39 6.82
N LYS A 45 -10.21 -10.32 5.86
CA LYS A 45 -10.39 -9.96 4.44
C LYS A 45 -11.73 -9.28 4.13
N ASN A 46 -12.74 -9.48 4.98
CA ASN A 46 -14.05 -8.85 4.90
C ASN A 46 -14.09 -7.49 5.61
N ASP A 47 -13.03 -7.10 6.33
CA ASP A 47 -12.94 -5.80 6.99
C ASP A 47 -12.95 -4.68 5.95
N ARG A 48 -13.77 -3.66 6.21
CA ARG A 48 -13.86 -2.45 5.39
C ARG A 48 -12.52 -1.75 5.27
N ASP A 49 -11.72 -1.72 6.33
CA ASP A 49 -10.40 -1.08 6.33
C ASP A 49 -9.43 -1.85 5.42
N TYR A 50 -9.36 -3.18 5.56
CA TYR A 50 -8.55 -4.03 4.68
C TYR A 50 -8.91 -3.82 3.20
N LEU A 51 -10.21 -3.87 2.87
CA LEU A 51 -10.68 -3.68 1.50
C LEU A 51 -10.30 -2.29 0.97
N THR A 52 -10.45 -1.26 1.79
CA THR A 52 -10.12 0.12 1.42
C THR A 52 -8.61 0.29 1.20
N VAL A 53 -7.77 -0.24 2.11
CA VAL A 53 -6.31 -0.20 1.97
C VAL A 53 -5.86 -0.92 0.71
N ARG A 54 -6.37 -2.12 0.47
CA ARG A 54 -6.03 -2.92 -0.72
C ARG A 54 -6.35 -2.17 -2.02
N LEU A 55 -7.54 -1.57 -2.12
CA LEU A 55 -7.96 -0.80 -3.30
C LEU A 55 -7.07 0.43 -3.53
N ILE A 56 -6.70 1.15 -2.47
CA ILE A 56 -5.81 2.31 -2.58
C ILE A 56 -4.43 1.86 -3.04
N LEU A 57 -3.82 0.84 -2.43
CA LEU A 57 -2.50 0.34 -2.83
C LEU A 57 -2.46 -0.08 -4.31
N GLN A 58 -3.50 -0.78 -4.80
CA GLN A 58 -3.60 -1.17 -6.21
C GLN A 58 -3.73 0.04 -7.15
N ARG A 59 -4.49 1.07 -6.75
CA ARG A 59 -4.63 2.30 -7.53
C ARG A 59 -3.32 3.07 -7.62
N GLU A 60 -2.63 3.22 -6.49
CA GLU A 60 -1.37 3.96 -6.40
C GLU A 60 -0.23 3.25 -7.14
N GLU A 61 -0.18 1.92 -7.08
CA GLU A 61 0.76 1.10 -7.85
C GLU A 61 0.62 1.36 -9.36
N ARG A 62 -0.61 1.33 -9.87
CA ARG A 62 -0.88 1.60 -11.29
C ARG A 62 -0.43 3.00 -11.69
N PHE A 63 -0.79 4.03 -10.91
CA PHE A 63 -0.39 5.41 -11.21
C PHE A 63 1.12 5.61 -11.17
N GLU A 64 1.84 4.93 -10.28
CA GLU A 64 3.29 5.04 -10.22
C GLU A 64 3.97 4.33 -11.40
N ASN A 65 3.45 3.17 -11.82
CA ASN A 65 3.95 2.46 -13.01
C ASN A 65 3.69 3.25 -14.30
N GLU A 66 2.52 3.90 -14.44
CA GLU A 66 2.20 4.77 -15.58
C GLU A 66 3.23 5.91 -15.70
N LYS A 67 3.54 6.60 -14.59
CA LYS A 67 4.57 7.66 -14.56
C LYS A 67 5.96 7.18 -14.94
N LEU A 68 6.35 5.99 -14.49
CA LEU A 68 7.66 5.41 -14.83
C LEU A 68 7.74 5.04 -16.32
N GLY A 69 6.63 4.54 -16.90
CA GLY A 69 6.53 4.25 -18.33
C GLY A 69 6.60 5.51 -19.19
N GLU A 70 5.96 6.60 -18.77
CA GLU A 70 6.03 7.90 -19.46
C GLU A 70 7.45 8.49 -19.43
N ASN A 71 8.13 8.43 -18.29
CA ASN A 71 9.49 8.95 -18.14
C ASN A 71 10.57 8.12 -18.87
N SER A 72 10.26 6.89 -19.28
CA SER A 72 11.21 6.03 -20.01
C SER A 72 11.15 6.23 -21.53
N ASN A 73 10.15 6.96 -22.03
CA ASN A 73 9.89 7.20 -23.45
C ASN A 73 10.20 8.65 -23.90
N GLY A 74 10.83 9.46 -23.05
CA GLY A 74 11.28 10.84 -23.35
C GLY A 74 12.78 10.97 -23.20
#